data_AF-A0A4P9W3F7-F1
#
_entry.id   AF-A0A4P9W3F7-F1
#
_cell.length_a   1.000
_cell.length_b   1.000
_cell.length_c   1.000
_cell.angle_alpha   90.00
_cell.angle_beta   90.00
_cell.angle_gamma   90.00
#
_symmetry.space_group_name_H-M   'P 1'
#
loop_
_entity.id
_entity.type
_entity.pdbx_description
1 polymer ?
#
loop_
_entity_poly.entity_id
_entity_poly.type
_entity_poly.pdbx_seq_one_letter_code
_entity_poly.pdbx_strand_id
1 'polypeptide(L)'
;EERLARQKGAFFILQICSSLKIQAPTVALACTFFQRFYMRESFKHHSNYDIAATCLYIAWKISEKDSHVTLFKMIIATARKAQKNENLQISERSLEYWKWRRTILDKEPLVLATLCFDTEVKDVFQGLCDTCCAL
;
A
#
# COMPACT_ATOMS: atom_id res chain seq x y z
N GLU A 1 6.82 -7.97 19.80
CA GLU A 1 7.02 -8.40 18.41
C GLU A 1 6.08 -7.70 17.42
N GLU A 2 4.78 -7.59 17.71
CA GLU A 2 3.80 -6.93 16.83
C GLU A 2 4.12 -5.47 16.48
N ARG A 3 4.66 -4.68 17.41
CA ARG A 3 5.08 -3.29 17.14
C ARG A 3 6.15 -3.20 16.05
N LEU A 4 7.12 -4.11 16.08
CA LEU A 4 8.19 -4.17 15.06
C LEU A 4 7.61 -4.61 13.71
N ALA A 5 6.65 -5.53 13.74
CA ALA A 5 5.95 -6.00 12.55
C ALA A 5 5.16 -4.87 11.85
N ARG A 6 4.45 -4.04 12.64
CA ARG A 6 3.78 -2.81 12.17
C ARG A 6 4.76 -1.82 11.55
N GLN A 7 5.86 -1.55 12.25
CA GLN A 7 6.89 -0.62 11.77
C GLN A 7 7.52 -1.11 10.46
N LYS A 8 7.85 -2.40 10.36
CA LYS A 8 8.38 -3.00 9.13
C LYS A 8 7.40 -2.90 7.95
N GLY A 9 6.11 -3.17 8.18
CA GLY A 9 5.08 -3.06 7.15
C GLY A 9 4.87 -1.62 6.69
N ALA A 10 4.75 -0.67 7.63
CA ALA A 10 4.63 0.76 7.29
C ALA A 10 5.86 1.28 6.54
N PHE A 11 7.07 0.93 6.99
CA PHE A 11 8.30 1.29 6.30
C PHE A 11 8.37 0.70 4.89
N PHE A 12 7.88 -0.53 4.70
CA PHE A 12 7.82 -1.17 3.39
C PHE A 12 6.90 -0.41 2.42
N ILE A 13 5.73 0.05 2.87
CA ILE A 13 4.83 0.92 2.07
C ILE A 13 5.58 2.19 1.65
N LEU A 14 6.23 2.87 2.60
CA LEU A 14 6.97 4.11 2.33
C LEU A 14 8.08 3.91 1.28
N GLN A 15 8.80 2.79 1.34
CA GLN A 15 9.86 2.47 0.38
C GLN A 15 9.33 2.25 -1.05
N ILE A 16 8.19 1.58 -1.19
CA ILE A 16 7.56 1.38 -2.51
C ILE A 16 7.06 2.71 -3.06
N CYS A 17 6.35 3.48 -2.23
CA CYS A 17 5.81 4.79 -2.61
C CYS A 17 6.91 5.76 -3.03
N SER A 18 8.03 5.79 -2.30
CA SER A 18 9.20 6.60 -2.64
C SER A 18 9.79 6.21 -3.99
N SER A 19 9.89 4.90 -4.28
CA SER A 19 10.41 4.40 -5.56
C SER A 19 9.51 4.76 -6.75
N LEU A 20 8.19 4.86 -6.54
CA LEU A 20 7.20 5.15 -7.59
C LEU A 20 6.77 6.62 -7.65
N LYS A 21 7.30 7.44 -6.73
CA LYS A 21 6.94 8.85 -6.55
C LYS A 21 5.43 9.04 -6.38
N ILE A 22 4.82 8.20 -5.54
CA ILE A 22 3.41 8.30 -5.16
C ILE A 22 3.21 9.52 -4.25
N GLN A 23 2.11 10.25 -4.43
CA GLN A 23 1.82 11.44 -3.63
C GLN A 23 1.55 11.11 -2.15
N ALA A 24 1.97 12.01 -1.26
CA ALA A 24 1.81 11.90 0.19
C ALA A 24 0.39 11.52 0.68
N PRO A 25 -0.73 12.09 0.17
CA PRO A 25 -2.08 11.70 0.59
C PRO A 25 -2.36 10.20 0.35
N THR A 26 -1.97 9.66 -0.81
CA THR A 26 -2.13 8.24 -1.13
C THR A 26 -1.30 7.35 -0.22
N VAL A 27 -0.09 7.80 0.15
CA VAL A 27 0.76 7.10 1.12
C VAL A 27 0.12 7.06 2.50
N ALA A 28 -0.45 8.18 2.95
CA ALA A 28 -1.16 8.28 4.23
C ALA A 28 -2.40 7.35 4.25
N LEU A 29 -3.14 7.30 3.15
CA LEU A 29 -4.27 6.40 2.96
C LEU A 29 -3.84 4.92 3.09
N ALA A 30 -2.81 4.50 2.35
CA ALA A 30 -2.27 3.14 2.40
C ALA A 30 -1.80 2.74 3.81
N CYS A 31 -1.08 3.64 4.50
CA CYS A 31 -0.65 3.44 5.88
C CYS A 31 -1.83 3.31 6.85
N THR A 32 -2.88 4.13 6.67
CA THR A 32 -4.09 4.09 7.49
C THR A 32 -4.83 2.78 7.31
N PHE A 33 -5.00 2.31 6.07
CA PHE A 33 -5.60 1.00 5.77
C PHE A 33 -4.82 -0.15 6.41
N PHE A 34 -3.49 -0.11 6.30
CA PHE A 34 -2.63 -1.13 6.92
C PHE A 34 -2.79 -1.15 8.45
N GLN A 35 -2.81 0.03 9.09
CA GLN A 35 -3.01 0.11 10.54
C GLN A 35 -4.39 -0.38 10.96
N ARG A 36 -5.45 0.06 10.27
CA ARG A 36 -6.85 -0.33 10.55
C ARG A 36 -7.06 -1.83 10.38
N PHE A 37 -6.45 -2.45 9.35
CA PHE A 37 -6.50 -3.89 9.15
C PHE A 37 -5.95 -4.64 10.35
N TYR A 38 -4.73 -4.30 10.78
CA TYR A 38 -4.06 -4.95 11.91
C TYR A 38 -4.53 -4.50 13.31
N MET A 39 -5.53 -3.62 13.39
CA MET A 39 -6.29 -3.42 14.62
C MET A 39 -7.37 -4.49 14.81
N ARG A 40 -7.83 -5.11 13.72
CA ARG A 40 -8.87 -6.15 13.71
C ARG A 40 -8.29 -7.55 13.51
N GLU A 41 -7.22 -7.65 12.72
CA GLU A 41 -6.57 -8.90 12.34
C GLU A 41 -5.19 -9.10 12.98
N SER A 42 -4.74 -10.35 13.08
CA SER A 42 -3.45 -10.70 13.66
C SER A 42 -2.33 -10.84 12.61
N PHE A 43 -1.13 -10.41 13.00
CA PHE A 43 0.15 -10.59 12.28
C PHE A 43 0.52 -12.07 12.05
N LYS A 44 -0.13 -13.01 12.74
CA LYS A 44 0.13 -14.45 12.60
C LYS A 44 -0.56 -15.09 11.40
N HIS A 45 -1.69 -14.53 10.97
CA HIS A 45 -2.51 -15.12 9.91
C HIS A 45 -2.18 -14.55 8.54
N HIS A 46 -1.73 -13.30 8.49
CA HIS A 46 -1.43 -12.61 7.25
C HIS A 46 -0.03 -11.99 7.29
N SER A 47 0.76 -12.24 6.23
CA SER A 47 2.05 -11.61 6.03
C SER A 47 1.90 -10.09 5.88
N ASN A 48 2.71 -9.36 6.63
CA ASN A 48 2.71 -7.90 6.64
C ASN A 48 3.02 -7.30 5.28
N TYR A 49 3.89 -7.95 4.50
CA TYR A 49 4.28 -7.49 3.18
C TYR A 49 3.13 -7.62 2.18
N ASP A 50 2.38 -8.73 2.25
CA ASP A 50 1.26 -8.99 1.36
C ASP A 50 0.11 -8.01 1.64
N ILE A 51 -0.22 -7.80 2.91
CA ILE A 51 -1.26 -6.84 3.31
C ILE A 51 -0.81 -5.41 3.00
N ALA A 52 0.46 -5.06 3.26
CA ALA A 52 0.99 -3.75 2.90
C ALA A 52 0.87 -3.46 1.39
N ALA A 53 1.23 -4.42 0.55
CA ALA A 53 1.09 -4.32 -0.90
C ALA A 53 -0.38 -4.17 -1.33
N THR A 54 -1.28 -4.92 -0.68
CA THR A 54 -2.72 -4.87 -0.95
C THR A 54 -3.35 -3.53 -0.51
N CYS A 55 -2.99 -3.02 0.66
CA CYS A 55 -3.44 -1.71 1.14
C CYS A 55 -2.96 -0.58 0.22
N LEU A 56 -1.73 -0.66 -0.29
CA LEU A 56 -1.22 0.29 -1.26
C LEU A 56 -1.98 0.19 -2.60
N TYR A 57 -2.29 -1.02 -3.06
CA TYR A 57 -3.08 -1.22 -4.28
C TYR A 57 -4.46 -0.57 -4.18
N ILE A 58 -5.16 -0.80 -3.07
CA ILE A 58 -6.49 -0.22 -2.82
C ILE A 58 -6.39 1.31 -2.77
N ALA A 59 -5.42 1.84 -2.02
CA ALA A 59 -5.21 3.29 -1.91
C ALA A 59 -4.89 3.93 -3.27
N TRP A 60 -4.04 3.31 -4.08
CA TRP A 60 -3.74 3.77 -5.44
C TRP A 60 -4.98 3.74 -6.34
N LYS A 61 -5.79 2.69 -6.26
CA LYS A 61 -7.02 2.54 -7.07
C LYS A 61 -8.07 3.61 -6.77
N ILE A 62 -8.12 4.10 -5.52
CA ILE A 62 -9.01 5.18 -5.08
C ILE A 62 -8.41 6.56 -5.40
N SER A 63 -7.08 6.67 -5.47
CA SER A 63 -6.40 7.93 -5.71
C SER A 63 -6.39 8.29 -7.19
N GLU A 64 -7.10 9.35 -7.54
CA GLU A 64 -7.09 9.92 -8.90
C GLU A 64 -5.75 10.61 -9.24
N LYS A 65 -4.95 10.96 -8.22
CA LYS A 65 -3.75 11.80 -8.37
C LYS A 65 -2.49 11.05 -8.82
N ASP A 66 -2.51 9.72 -8.82
CA ASP A 66 -1.36 8.85 -9.14
C ASP A 66 -1.55 8.06 -10.45
N SER A 67 -2.20 8.67 -11.45
CA SER A 67 -2.54 8.05 -12.74
C SER A 67 -1.32 7.61 -13.58
N HIS A 68 -0.11 8.11 -13.29
CA HIS A 68 1.14 7.70 -13.95
C HIS A 68 1.68 6.33 -13.49
N VAL A 69 1.21 5.86 -12.34
CA VAL A 69 1.55 4.56 -11.78
C VAL A 69 0.59 3.52 -12.34
N THR A 70 1.12 2.41 -12.84
CA THR A 70 0.31 1.26 -13.28
C THR A 70 0.45 0.13 -12.28
N LEU A 71 -0.56 -0.76 -12.23
CA LEU A 71 -0.52 -2.00 -11.43
C LEU A 71 0.79 -2.78 -11.67
N PHE A 72 1.25 -2.82 -12.92
CA PHE A 72 2.51 -3.45 -13.30
C PHE A 72 3.72 -2.86 -12.56
N LYS A 73 3.89 -1.52 -12.60
CA LYS A 73 4.98 -0.82 -11.91
C LYS A 73 4.93 -1.05 -10.40
N MET A 74 3.73 -1.04 -9.83
CA MET A 74 3.53 -1.25 -8.39
C MET A 74 3.93 -2.66 -7.95
N ILE A 75 3.54 -3.69 -8.70
CA ILE A 75 3.93 -5.07 -8.41
C ILE A 75 5.44 -5.24 -8.52
N ILE A 76 6.08 -4.66 -9.55
CA ILE A 76 7.54 -4.72 -9.70
C ILE A 76 8.25 -4.08 -8.51
N ALA A 77 7.83 -2.88 -8.11
CA ALA A 77 8.43 -2.18 -6.97
C ALA A 77 8.27 -2.96 -5.67
N THR A 78 7.08 -3.55 -5.45
CA THR A 78 6.79 -4.42 -4.30
C THR A 78 7.72 -5.61 -4.27
N ALA A 79 7.84 -6.34 -5.38
CA ALA A 79 8.67 -7.54 -5.47
C ALA A 79 10.17 -7.22 -5.31
N ARG A 80 10.66 -6.13 -5.90
CA ARG A 80 12.05 -5.66 -5.73
C ARG A 80 12.38 -5.36 -4.26
N LYS A 81 11.50 -4.62 -3.58
CA LYS A 81 11.71 -4.28 -2.16
C LYS A 81 11.53 -5.49 -1.24
N ALA A 82 10.63 -6.42 -1.56
CA ALA A 82 10.44 -7.64 -0.78
C ALA A 82 11.66 -8.57 -0.87
N GLN A 83 12.27 -8.70 -2.06
CA GLN A 83 13.47 -9.51 -2.26
C GLN A 83 14.77 -8.78 -1.90
N LYS A 84 14.71 -7.51 -1.48
CA LYS A 84 15.87 -6.64 -1.23
C LYS A 84 16.85 -6.59 -2.41
N ASN A 85 16.35 -6.80 -3.63
CA ASN A 85 17.15 -6.81 -4.85
C ASN A 85 16.61 -5.75 -5.81
N GLU A 86 17.26 -4.58 -5.82
CA GLU A 86 16.82 -3.43 -6.61
C GLU A 86 17.06 -3.62 -8.12
N ASN A 87 18.03 -4.47 -8.49
CA ASN A 87 18.37 -4.78 -9.88
C ASN A 87 17.55 -5.93 -10.46
N LEU A 88 16.56 -6.45 -9.72
CA LEU A 88 15.74 -7.55 -10.18
C LEU A 88 14.92 -7.14 -11.41
N GLN A 89 15.21 -7.79 -12.53
CA GLN A 89 14.52 -7.64 -13.80
C GLN A 89 13.27 -8.54 -13.79
N ILE A 90 12.14 -7.96 -13.40
CA ILE A 90 10.85 -8.65 -13.40
C ILE A 90 10.13 -8.30 -14.70
N SER A 91 9.87 -9.30 -15.54
CA SER A 91 9.03 -9.18 -16.72
C SER A 91 7.57 -9.52 -16.40
N GLU A 92 6.63 -9.06 -17.23
CA GLU A 92 5.19 -9.35 -17.08
C GLU A 92 4.84 -10.85 -17.18
N ARG A 93 5.73 -11.64 -17.79
CA ARG A 93 5.58 -13.10 -17.90
C ARG A 93 6.28 -13.85 -16.77
N SER A 94 6.98 -13.15 -15.88
CA SER A 94 7.70 -13.80 -14.77
C SER A 94 6.72 -14.40 -13.77
N LEU A 95 7.06 -15.57 -13.23
CA LEU A 95 6.26 -16.24 -12.20
C LEU A 95 6.09 -15.35 -10.96
N GLU A 96 7.12 -14.58 -10.62
CA GLU A 96 7.12 -13.69 -9.46
C GLU A 96 6.08 -12.58 -9.60
N TYR A 97 5.97 -11.97 -10.79
CA TYR A 97 4.92 -10.98 -11.07
C TYR A 97 3.53 -11.57 -10.84
N TRP A 98 3.26 -12.75 -11.41
CA TRP A 98 1.96 -13.42 -11.28
C TRP A 98 1.65 -13.84 -9.85
N LYS A 99 2.65 -14.26 -9.09
CA LYS A 99 2.51 -14.60 -7.67
C LYS A 99 2.08 -13.38 -6.85
N TRP A 100 2.77 -12.26 -6.99
CA TRP A 100 2.41 -11.02 -6.29
C TRP A 100 1.06 -10.49 -6.74
N ARG A 101 0.80 -10.48 -8.05
CA ARG A 101 -0.49 -10.08 -8.61
C ARG A 101 -1.63 -10.89 -8.02
N ARG A 102 -1.53 -12.22 -8.03
CA ARG A 102 -2.54 -13.11 -7.47
C ARG A 102 -2.72 -12.86 -5.97
N THR A 103 -1.63 -12.74 -5.23
CA THR A 103 -1.69 -12.49 -3.78
C THR A 103 -2.40 -11.19 -3.44
N ILE A 104 -2.11 -10.11 -4.18
CA ILE A 104 -2.75 -8.80 -3.99
C ILE A 104 -4.24 -8.87 -4.31
N LEU A 105 -4.60 -9.49 -5.44
CA LEU A 105 -6.00 -9.60 -5.87
C LEU A 105 -6.82 -10.53 -4.97
N ASP A 106 -6.24 -11.64 -4.50
CA ASP A 106 -6.91 -12.58 -3.58
C ASP A 106 -7.17 -11.93 -2.22
N LYS A 107 -6.29 -11.02 -1.76
CA LYS A 107 -6.42 -10.33 -0.47
C LYS A 107 -7.20 -9.02 -0.55
N GLU A 108 -7.40 -8.45 -1.74
CA GLU A 108 -8.19 -7.23 -1.93
C GLU A 108 -9.57 -7.29 -1.25
N PRO A 109 -10.44 -8.30 -1.50
CA PRO A 109 -11.74 -8.36 -0.87
C PRO A 109 -11.66 -8.55 0.65
N LEU A 110 -10.66 -9.29 1.14
CA LEU A 110 -10.43 -9.48 2.58
C LEU A 110 -10.12 -8.15 3.27
N VAL A 111 -9.19 -7.37 2.70
CA VAL A 111 -8.82 -6.06 3.26
C VAL A 111 -9.99 -5.10 3.21
N LEU A 112 -10.73 -5.02 2.09
CA LEU A 112 -11.90 -4.16 1.97
C LEU A 112 -13.02 -4.53 2.96
N ALA A 113 -13.31 -5.82 3.12
CA ALA A 113 -14.30 -6.30 4.08
C ALA A 113 -13.88 -5.96 5.53
N THR A 114 -12.60 -6.12 5.86
CA THR A 114 -12.05 -5.78 7.19
C THR A 114 -12.14 -4.28 7.48
N LEU A 115 -11.99 -3.46 6.44
CA LEU A 115 -12.16 -2.00 6.53
C LEU A 115 -13.63 -1.56 6.49
N CYS A 116 -14.58 -2.50 6.42
CA CYS A 116 -16.01 -2.21 6.24
C CYS A 116 -16.32 -1.33 5.01
N PHE A 117 -15.48 -1.41 3.96
CA PHE A 117 -15.55 -0.52 2.79
C PHE A 117 -15.45 0.98 3.13
N ASP A 118 -14.96 1.34 4.33
CA ASP A 118 -14.69 2.72 4.72
C ASP A 118 -13.38 3.20 4.07
N THR A 119 -13.52 3.65 2.83
CA THR A 119 -12.42 4.19 2.02
C THR A 119 -12.24 5.70 2.17
N GLU A 120 -13.10 6.36 2.94
CA GLU A 120 -13.04 7.80 3.19
C GLU A 120 -12.06 8.11 4.32
N VAL A 121 -10.80 8.36 3.98
CA VAL A 121 -9.90 9.03 4.91
C VAL A 121 -10.01 10.53 4.63
N LYS A 122 -10.61 11.27 5.56
CA LYS A 122 -10.57 12.73 5.55
C LYS A 122 -9.10 13.17 5.51
N ASP A 123 -8.71 13.80 4.42
CA ASP A 123 -7.35 14.27 4.25
C ASP A 123 -7.08 15.40 5.24
N VAL A 124 -6.26 15.12 6.25
CA VAL A 124 -5.84 16.11 7.26
C VAL A 124 -5.08 17.26 6.60
N PHE A 125 -4.41 17.00 5.46
CA PHE A 125 -3.71 18.04 4.71
C PHE A 125 -4.65 19.00 4.00
N GLN A 126 -5.84 18.56 3.59
CA GLN A 126 -6.83 19.43 2.97
C GLN A 126 -7.29 20.50 3.96
N GLY A 127 -7.61 20.11 5.21
CA GLY A 127 -7.98 21.05 6.25
C GLY A 127 -6.87 22.04 6.62
N LEU A 128 -5.61 21.63 6.60
CA LEU A 128 -4.46 22.51 6.84
C LEU A 128 -4.24 23.52 5.71
N CYS A 129 -4.36 23.07 4.45
CA CYS A 129 -4.23 23.95 3.28
C CYS A 129 -5.32 25.01 3.27
N ASP A 130 -6.57 24.63 3.55
CA ASP A 130 -7.70 25.56 3.62
C ASP A 130 -7.50 26.62 4.71
N THR A 131 -6.96 26.23 5.88
CA THR A 131 -6.64 27.19 6.95
C THR A 131 -5.46 28.11 6.65
N CYS A 132 -4.43 27.61 5.95
CA CYS A 132 -3.27 28.44 5.57
C CYS A 132 -3.57 29.37 4.39
N CYS A 133 -4.48 29.00 3.48
CA CYS A 133 -4.92 29.89 2.40
C CYS A 133 -5.97 30.91 2.85
N ALA A 134 -6.63 30.69 3.99
CA ALA A 134 -7.59 31.62 4.59
C ALA A 134 -6.96 32.67 5.53
N LEU A 135 -5.63 32.63 5.71
CA LEU A 135 -4.81 33.61 6.45
C LEU A 135 -4.02 34.48 5.47
#